data_AF-G7I5T8-F1
#
_entry.id   AF-G7I5T8-F1
#
_cell.length_a   1.000
_cell.length_b   1.000
_cell.length_c   1.000
_cell.angle_alpha   90.00
_cell.angle_beta   90.00
_cell.angle_gamma   90.00
#
_symmetry.space_group_name_H-M   'P 1'
#
loop_
_entity.id
_entity.type
_entity.pdbx_description
1 polymer ?
#
loop_
_entity_poly.entity_id
_entity_poly.type
_entity_poly.pdbx_seq_one_letter_code
_entity_poly.pdbx_strand_id
1 'polypeptide(L)'
;MIDGEPDRISYLLGDVIDKILSHLPIREAVRTSVLSNKWRYKWATIPNLVFDKQCVSATSKCSELFLDMEGKLMEIIDQVLLLYSGPINKFQISRCGVNLISETALDRWIFHLTKRSIKELVLQISERKLYKIPWCLFSCQSLHHLTLYYCLLKPPSTIEGLKNLKSLDLDHVSMSQYAFENLISSCPLLENLTLTELDGFTQINIHAPNLKVLDICGKFEDISFDNTFQLDYVFVDLSLYLNSESNQSRLHGSPSNLLNFFAHLHHIHGLVINGYFLKYLAAGAVPVKLPTPCINLTYLWFSINFYDFKEISTALCVFRSSPNLKELNIFAKHEKKTIVLAPAFFCWEDIFLEPSMLTRVRHVGIEGISGIKSELDFMRFLLLHSPVLEKMRVKPNFNVGSKLMSELLRFKRASAQAEVVYLGEVYW
;
A
#
# COMPACT_ATOMS: atom_id res chain seq x y z
N MET A 1 -24.36 43.06 40.98
CA MET A 1 -23.63 41.77 41.07
C MET A 1 -24.42 40.77 40.27
N ILE A 2 -23.98 40.46 39.05
CA ILE A 2 -24.55 39.36 38.27
C ILE A 2 -23.72 38.14 38.67
N ASP A 3 -24.30 37.26 39.49
CA ASP A 3 -23.76 35.92 39.73
C ASP A 3 -23.75 35.19 38.39
N GLY A 4 -22.59 35.16 37.74
CA GLY A 4 -22.39 34.39 36.52
C GLY A 4 -22.49 32.90 36.86
N GLU A 5 -23.29 32.16 36.11
CA GLU A 5 -23.39 30.70 36.25
C GLU A 5 -21.99 30.06 36.34
N PRO A 6 -21.77 29.11 37.25
CA PRO A 6 -20.47 28.50 37.44
C PRO A 6 -20.03 27.80 36.15
N ASP A 7 -18.80 28.07 35.70
CA ASP A 7 -18.19 27.46 34.51
C ASP A 7 -18.03 25.94 34.68
N ARG A 8 -19.10 25.19 34.37
CA ARG A 8 -19.21 23.74 34.58
C ARG A 8 -18.16 22.96 33.76
N ILE A 9 -17.73 23.53 32.64
CA ILE A 9 -16.77 22.90 31.72
C ILE A 9 -15.35 22.97 32.31
N SER A 10 -14.98 24.09 32.94
CA SER A 10 -13.69 24.22 33.66
C SER A 10 -13.57 23.39 34.95
N TYR A 11 -14.66 22.79 35.45
CA TYR A 11 -14.65 21.90 36.62
C TYR A 11 -14.59 20.41 36.26
N LEU A 12 -14.56 20.06 34.97
CA LEU A 12 -14.31 18.68 34.54
C LEU A 12 -12.91 18.22 34.99
N LEU A 13 -12.79 16.91 35.27
CA LEU A 13 -11.49 16.28 35.56
C LEU A 13 -10.54 16.46 34.37
N GLY A 14 -9.24 16.63 34.66
CA GLY A 14 -8.20 16.85 33.65
C GLY A 14 -8.25 15.82 32.52
N ASP A 15 -8.38 14.54 32.89
CA ASP A 15 -8.42 13.43 31.94
C ASP A 15 -9.60 13.51 30.95
N VAL A 16 -10.74 14.07 31.38
CA VAL A 16 -11.92 14.26 30.52
C VAL A 16 -11.68 15.40 29.54
N ILE A 17 -11.06 16.49 29.99
CA ILE A 17 -10.70 17.63 29.14
C ILE A 17 -9.67 17.17 28.09
N ASP A 18 -8.64 16.44 28.50
CA ASP A 18 -7.61 15.93 27.61
C ASP A 18 -8.21 14.99 26.55
N LYS A 19 -9.17 14.14 26.95
CA LYS A 19 -9.91 13.28 26.01
C LYS A 19 -10.75 14.09 25.02
N ILE A 20 -11.50 15.09 25.49
CA ILE A 20 -12.29 15.97 24.61
C ILE A 20 -11.37 16.65 23.59
N LEU A 21 -10.29 17.28 24.08
CA LEU A 21 -9.34 18.01 23.26
C LEU A 21 -8.60 17.09 22.28
N SER A 22 -8.31 15.83 22.65
CA SER A 22 -7.68 14.85 21.75
C SER A 22 -8.53 14.47 20.53
N HIS A 23 -9.85 14.72 20.59
CA HIS A 23 -10.77 14.50 19.48
C HIS A 23 -10.97 15.75 18.60
N LEU A 24 -10.42 16.90 19.00
CA LEU A 24 -10.51 18.14 18.23
C LEU A 24 -9.29 18.31 17.32
N PRO A 25 -9.46 18.86 16.10
CA PRO A 25 -8.33 19.36 15.31
C PRO A 25 -7.52 20.37 16.12
N ILE A 26 -6.21 20.42 15.92
CA ILE A 26 -5.30 21.27 16.72
C ILE A 26 -5.75 22.74 16.74
N ARG A 27 -6.29 23.24 15.63
CA ARG A 27 -6.86 24.58 15.54
C ARG A 27 -8.02 24.79 16.51
N GLU A 28 -8.98 23.88 16.54
CA GLU A 28 -10.15 23.99 17.42
C GLU A 28 -9.76 23.76 18.89
N ALA A 29 -8.82 22.86 19.15
CA ALA A 29 -8.23 22.69 20.47
C ALA A 29 -7.57 23.98 20.98
N VAL A 30 -6.75 24.65 20.15
CA VAL A 30 -6.15 25.95 20.48
C VAL A 30 -7.22 27.01 20.69
N ARG A 31 -8.31 27.02 19.92
CA ARG A 31 -9.43 27.98 20.10
C ARG A 31 -10.10 27.86 21.46
N THR A 32 -10.10 26.68 22.09
CA THR A 32 -10.62 26.55 23.47
C THR A 32 -9.88 27.42 24.49
N SER A 33 -8.66 27.90 24.17
CA SER A 33 -7.88 28.79 25.02
C SER A 33 -8.60 30.10 25.38
N VAL A 34 -9.59 30.52 24.60
CA VAL A 34 -10.37 31.75 24.85
C VAL A 34 -11.54 31.55 25.83
N LEU A 35 -11.86 30.30 26.19
CA LEU A 35 -13.00 29.99 27.06
C LEU A 35 -12.80 30.50 28.48
N SER A 36 -11.59 30.30 29.04
CA SER A 36 -11.21 30.87 30.33
C SER A 36 -9.69 30.80 30.55
N ASN A 37 -9.19 31.49 31.58
CA ASN A 37 -7.78 31.41 31.98
C ASN A 37 -7.32 29.96 32.29
N LYS A 38 -8.24 29.08 32.71
CA LYS A 38 -7.93 27.65 32.97
C LYS A 38 -7.74 26.85 31.68
N TRP A 39 -8.38 27.25 30.58
CA TRP A 39 -8.30 26.57 29.28
C TRP A 39 -7.11 27.02 28.44
N ARG A 40 -6.52 28.19 28.75
CA ARG A 40 -5.47 28.85 27.95
C ARG A 40 -4.36 27.92 27.44
N TYR A 41 -3.92 26.96 28.25
CA TYR A 41 -2.82 26.05 27.93
C TYR A 41 -3.21 24.56 27.96
N LYS A 42 -4.49 24.21 28.05
CA LYS A 42 -4.94 22.81 28.09
C LYS A 42 -4.67 22.06 26.80
N TRP A 43 -4.62 22.77 25.68
CA TRP A 43 -4.27 22.17 24.40
C TRP A 43 -2.78 21.79 24.29
N ALA A 44 -1.90 22.39 25.11
CA ALA A 44 -0.45 22.19 25.06
C ALA A 44 0.01 20.85 25.68
N THR A 45 -0.94 20.01 26.11
CA THR A 45 -0.73 18.66 26.63
C THR A 45 -1.31 17.57 25.72
N ILE A 46 -1.93 17.93 24.58
CA ILE A 46 -2.55 16.98 23.66
C ILE A 46 -1.48 16.20 22.88
N PRO A 47 -1.36 14.88 23.08
CA PRO A 47 -0.22 14.10 22.59
C PRO A 47 -0.09 14.01 21.06
N ASN A 48 -1.14 14.37 20.32
CA ASN A 48 -1.25 14.23 18.87
C ASN A 48 -1.34 15.61 18.21
N LEU A 49 -0.27 16.04 17.57
CA LEU A 49 -0.19 17.29 16.83
C LEU A 49 -0.38 17.02 15.34
N VAL A 50 -1.60 17.23 14.85
CA VAL A 50 -1.94 17.02 13.44
C VAL A 50 -2.18 18.36 12.77
N PHE A 51 -1.29 18.72 11.85
CA PHE A 51 -1.37 19.90 11.01
C PHE A 51 -1.80 19.50 9.61
N ASP A 52 -3.04 19.83 9.26
CA ASP A 52 -3.61 19.60 7.95
C ASP A 52 -4.09 20.91 7.29
N LYS A 53 -4.66 20.80 6.08
CA LYS A 53 -5.23 21.95 5.35
C LYS A 53 -6.27 22.76 6.15
N GLN A 54 -6.90 22.18 7.17
CA GLN A 54 -7.92 22.87 7.97
C GLN A 54 -7.30 23.85 8.98
N CYS A 55 -6.01 23.69 9.28
CA CYS A 55 -5.27 24.59 10.16
C CYS A 55 -5.16 26.01 9.59
N VAL A 56 -5.16 26.14 8.26
CA VAL A 56 -4.93 27.41 7.55
C VAL A 56 -6.19 27.96 6.90
N SER A 57 -7.37 27.33 7.09
CA SER A 57 -8.58 27.80 6.39
C SER A 57 -9.01 29.19 6.87
N ALA A 58 -8.68 30.19 6.07
CA ALA A 58 -9.26 31.52 6.13
C ALA A 58 -10.47 31.57 5.18
N THR A 59 -11.50 32.26 5.65
CA THR A 59 -12.78 32.59 5.00
C THR A 59 -12.67 33.43 3.71
N SER A 60 -11.50 33.49 3.06
CA SER A 60 -11.26 34.39 1.93
C SER A 60 -11.38 33.67 0.58
N LYS A 61 -12.45 33.99 -0.16
CA LYS A 61 -12.72 33.61 -1.56
C LYS A 61 -11.72 34.15 -2.60
N CYS A 62 -10.50 34.55 -2.21
CA CYS A 62 -9.55 35.18 -3.13
C CYS A 62 -8.32 34.30 -3.36
N SER A 63 -8.14 33.92 -4.62
CA SER A 63 -7.14 32.98 -5.13
C SER A 63 -5.71 33.56 -5.21
N GLU A 64 -5.45 34.74 -4.64
CA GLU A 64 -4.17 35.47 -4.75
C GLU A 64 -3.29 35.40 -3.47
N LEU A 65 -3.71 34.69 -2.41
CA LEU A 65 -3.05 34.70 -1.08
C LEU A 65 -2.33 33.40 -0.67
N PHE A 66 -2.01 32.49 -1.60
CA PHE A 66 -1.40 31.20 -1.25
C PHE A 66 -0.08 31.34 -0.44
N LEU A 67 0.78 32.31 -0.79
CA LEU A 67 2.03 32.57 -0.09
C LEU A 67 1.84 33.05 1.36
N ASP A 68 0.81 33.85 1.62
CA ASP A 68 0.52 34.42 2.95
C ASP A 68 -0.06 33.37 3.92
N MET A 69 -0.77 32.36 3.37
CA MET A 69 -1.27 31.23 4.14
C MET A 69 -0.15 30.29 4.61
N GLU A 70 0.88 30.08 3.79
CA GLU A 70 2.00 29.18 4.11
C GLU A 70 2.91 29.75 5.21
N GLY A 71 3.18 31.06 5.18
CA GLY A 71 3.89 31.77 6.26
C GLY A 71 3.18 31.65 7.61
N LYS A 72 1.84 31.84 7.60
CA LYS A 72 1.01 31.67 8.80
C LYS A 72 1.04 30.26 9.36
N LEU A 73 1.08 29.23 8.51
CA LEU A 73 1.21 27.85 8.98
C LEU A 73 2.55 27.62 9.69
N MET A 74 3.65 28.10 9.12
CA MET A 74 4.97 27.97 9.76
C MET A 74 5.00 28.67 11.11
N GLU A 75 4.45 29.89 11.19
CA GLU A 75 4.32 30.63 12.45
C GLU A 75 3.46 29.87 13.47
N ILE A 76 2.32 29.29 13.04
CA ILE A 76 1.47 28.49 13.91
C ILE A 76 2.23 27.27 14.44
N ILE A 77 2.94 26.54 13.58
CA ILE A 77 3.70 25.35 13.99
C ILE A 77 4.84 25.74 14.94
N ASP A 78 5.60 26.78 14.62
CA ASP A 78 6.67 27.29 15.49
C ASP A 78 6.11 27.71 16.86
N GLN A 79 4.99 28.45 16.90
CA GLN A 79 4.34 28.85 18.15
C GLN A 79 3.80 27.66 18.93
N VAL A 80 3.18 26.69 18.25
CA VAL A 80 2.68 25.47 18.89
C VAL A 80 3.84 24.71 19.51
N LEU A 81 4.89 24.41 18.75
CA LEU A 81 6.05 23.67 19.25
C LEU A 81 6.80 24.41 20.37
N LEU A 82 6.83 25.75 20.33
CA LEU A 82 7.42 26.59 21.37
C LEU A 82 6.64 26.52 22.69
N LEU A 83 5.30 26.58 22.62
CA LEU A 83 4.42 26.59 23.79
C LEU A 83 4.14 25.18 24.34
N TYR A 84 4.44 24.14 23.57
CA TYR A 84 4.10 22.77 23.92
C TYR A 84 4.96 22.24 25.08
N SER A 85 4.29 21.82 26.16
CA SER A 85 4.94 21.36 27.40
C SER A 85 4.76 19.86 27.66
N GLY A 86 3.78 19.21 27.01
CA GLY A 86 3.53 17.78 27.15
C GLY A 86 4.46 16.86 26.33
N PRO A 87 4.25 15.53 26.41
CA PRO A 87 4.85 14.58 25.48
C PRO A 87 4.21 14.72 24.09
N ILE A 88 5.01 14.61 23.03
CA ILE A 88 4.54 14.57 21.64
C ILE A 88 4.61 13.12 21.19
N ASN A 89 3.46 12.44 21.15
CA ASN A 89 3.42 11.06 20.64
C ASN A 89 3.36 11.05 19.12
N LYS A 90 2.53 11.91 18.53
CA LYS A 90 2.35 11.99 17.07
C LYS A 90 2.53 13.41 16.58
N PHE A 91 3.28 13.55 15.50
CA PHE A 91 3.38 14.78 14.73
C PHE A 91 3.11 14.48 13.26
N GLN A 92 2.15 15.20 12.67
CA GLN A 92 1.76 15.03 11.28
C GLN A 92 1.68 16.37 10.59
N ILE A 93 2.33 16.50 9.44
CA ILE A 93 2.12 17.58 8.48
C ILE A 93 1.58 16.94 7.21
N SER A 94 0.36 17.32 6.81
CA SER A 94 -0.27 16.75 5.62
C SER A 94 -1.11 17.73 4.81
N ARG A 95 -0.96 17.69 3.47
CA ARG A 95 -1.82 18.41 2.52
C ARG A 95 -1.92 19.94 2.74
N CYS A 96 -0.95 20.59 3.35
CA CYS A 96 -1.05 22.03 3.67
C CYS A 96 -0.65 22.99 2.54
N GLY A 97 -0.76 22.61 1.25
CA GLY A 97 -0.33 23.46 0.12
C GLY A 97 1.18 23.77 0.12
N VAL A 98 1.94 22.87 0.75
CA VAL A 98 3.30 22.95 1.30
C VAL A 98 4.47 23.20 0.33
N ASN A 99 4.20 23.75 -0.86
CA ASN A 99 5.20 23.93 -1.90
C ASN A 99 6.36 24.88 -1.54
N LEU A 100 6.31 25.60 -0.42
CA LEU A 100 7.38 26.52 0.02
C LEU A 100 7.66 26.49 1.54
N ILE A 101 7.31 25.43 2.29
CA ILE A 101 7.82 25.32 3.68
C ILE A 101 9.35 25.36 3.62
N SER A 102 9.95 26.28 4.37
CA SER A 102 11.40 26.39 4.44
C SER A 102 12.01 25.08 4.95
N GLU A 103 12.96 24.51 4.20
CA GLU A 103 13.72 23.33 4.63
C GLU A 103 14.34 23.57 6.02
N THR A 104 14.77 24.80 6.30
CA THR A 104 15.31 25.18 7.62
C THR A 104 14.29 25.09 8.75
N ALA A 105 13.01 25.39 8.49
CA ALA A 105 11.95 25.25 9.48
C ALA A 105 11.67 23.77 9.77
N LEU A 106 11.59 22.94 8.72
CA LEU A 106 11.44 21.48 8.84
C LEU A 106 12.59 20.86 9.62
N ASP A 107 13.84 21.26 9.33
CA ASP A 107 15.02 20.80 10.05
C ASP A 107 14.91 21.12 11.55
N ARG A 108 14.51 22.35 11.90
CA ARG A 108 14.27 22.75 13.30
C ARG A 108 13.19 21.90 13.96
N TRP A 109 12.07 21.67 13.26
CA TRP A 109 10.97 20.87 13.80
C TRP A 109 11.38 19.43 14.03
N ILE A 110 11.98 18.78 13.03
CA ILE A 110 12.45 17.38 13.16
C ILE A 110 13.49 17.26 14.27
N PHE A 111 14.43 18.20 14.36
CA PHE A 111 15.39 18.23 15.46
C PHE A 111 14.73 18.39 16.83
N HIS A 112 13.68 19.22 16.94
CA HIS A 112 12.93 19.38 18.17
C HIS A 112 12.17 18.09 18.55
N LEU A 113 11.49 17.48 17.58
CA LEU A 113 10.65 16.30 17.78
C LEU A 113 11.48 15.06 18.16
N THR A 114 12.62 14.87 17.50
CA THR A 114 13.54 13.75 17.80
C THR A 114 14.10 13.82 19.23
N LYS A 115 14.29 15.02 19.79
CA LYS A 115 14.68 15.23 21.20
C LYS A 115 13.55 14.98 22.21
N ARG A 116 12.30 15.02 21.76
CA ARG A 116 11.10 14.84 22.60
C ARG A 116 10.58 13.41 22.63
N SER A 117 11.37 12.46 22.12
CA SER A 117 11.01 11.03 22.08
C SER A 117 9.68 10.74 21.38
N ILE A 118 9.48 11.34 20.20
CA ILE A 118 8.30 11.13 19.35
C ILE A 118 8.11 9.66 18.93
N LYS A 119 6.87 9.20 18.82
CA LYS A 119 6.51 7.83 18.42
C LYS A 119 6.03 7.71 16.97
N GLU A 120 5.28 8.70 16.48
CA GLU A 120 4.74 8.71 15.11
C GLU A 120 5.10 10.02 14.42
N LEU A 121 5.79 9.92 13.27
CA LEU A 121 6.10 11.06 12.43
C LEU A 121 5.55 10.85 11.03
N VAL A 122 4.71 11.78 10.57
CA VAL A 122 4.15 11.81 9.21
C VAL A 122 4.52 13.13 8.55
N LEU A 123 5.33 13.07 7.50
CA LEU A 123 5.78 14.23 6.73
C LEU A 123 5.33 14.14 5.28
N GLN A 124 4.33 14.94 4.92
CA GLN A 124 3.88 15.11 3.54
C GLN A 124 4.12 16.57 3.12
N ILE A 125 5.28 16.82 2.50
CA ILE A 125 5.89 18.16 2.39
C ILE A 125 5.81 18.81 1.01
N SER A 126 6.08 18.17 -0.11
CA SER A 126 6.00 18.89 -1.41
C SER A 126 6.09 17.95 -2.58
N GLU A 127 5.16 18.07 -3.52
CA GLU A 127 5.19 17.26 -4.75
C GLU A 127 6.20 17.79 -5.78
N ARG A 128 6.76 19.00 -5.57
CA ARG A 128 7.64 19.68 -6.55
C ARG A 128 9.12 19.40 -6.36
N LYS A 129 9.56 19.21 -5.10
CA LYS A 129 10.98 19.03 -4.77
C LYS A 129 11.12 18.06 -3.60
N LEU A 130 12.07 17.15 -3.73
CA LEU A 130 12.43 16.22 -2.65
C LEU A 130 13.06 16.98 -1.48
N TYR A 131 12.48 16.84 -0.29
CA TYR A 131 13.05 17.36 0.95
C TYR A 131 14.12 16.40 1.49
N LYS A 132 15.33 16.91 1.73
CA LYS A 132 16.41 16.11 2.33
C LYS A 132 16.17 15.94 3.82
N ILE A 133 15.92 14.71 4.24
CA ILE A 133 15.68 14.39 5.64
C ILE A 133 16.97 14.58 6.46
N PRO A 134 16.91 15.28 7.62
CA PRO A 134 18.06 15.48 8.49
C PRO A 134 18.46 14.18 9.18
N TRP A 135 19.77 14.01 9.41
CA TRP A 135 20.35 12.76 9.92
C TRP A 135 19.82 12.35 11.31
N CYS A 136 19.43 13.33 12.15
CA CYS A 136 18.97 13.09 13.51
C CYS A 136 17.71 12.22 13.57
N LEU A 137 16.91 12.17 12.50
CA LEU A 137 15.74 11.31 12.43
C LEU A 137 16.13 9.83 12.52
N PHE A 138 17.23 9.44 11.88
CA PHE A 138 17.75 8.06 11.90
C PHE A 138 18.38 7.68 13.25
N SER A 139 18.55 8.62 14.17
CA SER A 139 19.01 8.40 15.54
C SER A 139 17.87 8.34 16.56
N CYS A 140 16.61 8.48 16.14
CA CYS A 140 15.45 8.54 17.03
C CYS A 140 14.96 7.14 17.45
N GLN A 141 15.20 6.78 18.71
CA GLN A 141 14.87 5.46 19.28
C GLN A 141 13.41 5.27 19.68
N SER A 142 12.67 6.34 19.87
CA SER A 142 11.27 6.28 20.29
C SER A 142 10.29 6.06 19.13
N LEU A 143 10.74 6.16 17.87
CA LEU A 143 9.88 6.05 16.70
C LEU A 143 9.36 4.63 16.52
N HIS A 144 8.04 4.53 16.35
CA HIS A 144 7.30 3.32 16.05
C HIS A 144 6.69 3.39 14.64
N HIS A 145 6.27 4.57 14.19
CA HIS A 145 5.70 4.78 12.86
C HIS A 145 6.37 5.96 12.17
N LEU A 146 6.83 5.75 10.94
CA LEU A 146 7.45 6.77 10.12
C LEU A 146 6.82 6.75 8.73
N THR A 147 6.27 7.88 8.32
CA THR A 147 5.71 8.09 6.99
C THR A 147 6.36 9.31 6.34
N LEU A 148 6.96 9.11 5.17
CA LEU A 148 7.68 10.15 4.44
C LEU A 148 7.20 10.21 2.99
N TYR A 149 6.67 11.35 2.58
CA TYR A 149 6.31 11.62 1.18
C TYR A 149 7.29 12.63 0.56
N TYR A 150 7.71 12.38 -0.68
CA TYR A 150 8.56 13.30 -1.46
C TYR A 150 9.85 13.70 -0.72
N CYS A 151 10.58 12.71 -0.24
CA CYS A 151 11.80 12.90 0.56
C CYS A 151 13.05 12.33 -0.14
N LEU A 152 14.20 12.95 0.12
CA LEU A 152 15.52 12.42 -0.21
C LEU A 152 16.16 11.87 1.06
N LEU A 153 16.38 10.57 1.10
CA LEU A 153 16.98 9.88 2.26
C LEU A 153 18.46 9.64 2.01
N LYS A 154 19.28 10.19 2.91
CA LYS A 154 20.73 9.93 2.99
C LYS A 154 21.09 9.55 4.43
N PRO A 155 20.69 8.37 4.90
CA PRO A 155 21.03 7.93 6.24
C PRO A 155 22.56 7.81 6.43
N PRO A 156 23.05 7.96 7.66
CA PRO A 156 24.44 7.63 7.97
C PRO A 156 24.71 6.14 7.71
N SER A 157 25.98 5.76 7.59
CA SER A 157 26.38 4.35 7.40
C SER A 157 25.91 3.45 8.53
N THR A 158 25.80 3.98 9.75
CA THR A 158 25.30 3.25 10.92
C THR A 158 24.05 3.96 11.43
N ILE A 159 22.90 3.29 11.37
CA ILE A 159 21.62 3.79 11.90
C ILE A 159 21.39 3.15 13.27
N GLU A 160 21.50 3.95 14.33
CA GLU A 160 21.34 3.44 15.71
C GLU A 160 19.94 3.69 16.29
N GLY A 161 19.14 4.54 15.65
CA GLY A 161 17.87 5.02 16.16
C GLY A 161 16.69 4.09 15.95
N LEU A 162 16.46 3.59 14.75
CA LEU A 162 15.14 3.06 14.34
C LEU A 162 14.77 1.65 14.86
N LYS A 163 15.36 1.22 15.99
CA LYS A 163 15.22 -0.13 16.54
C LYS A 163 13.80 -0.50 16.97
N ASN A 164 12.96 0.49 17.29
CA ASN A 164 11.57 0.29 17.72
C ASN A 164 10.56 0.54 16.59
N LEU A 165 11.03 0.79 15.37
CA LEU A 165 10.15 1.09 14.24
C LEU A 165 9.37 -0.16 13.84
N LYS A 166 8.03 -0.03 13.84
CA LYS A 166 7.08 -1.08 13.48
C LYS A 166 6.42 -0.85 12.13
N SER A 167 6.33 0.41 11.69
CA SER A 167 5.72 0.77 10.42
C SER A 167 6.57 1.80 9.71
N LEU A 168 6.91 1.50 8.45
CA LEU A 168 7.62 2.41 7.57
C LEU A 168 6.84 2.56 6.27
N ASP A 169 6.50 3.81 5.94
CA ASP A 169 5.80 4.17 4.72
C ASP A 169 6.62 5.24 3.97
N LEU A 170 7.07 4.88 2.77
CA LEU A 170 7.89 5.70 1.90
C LEU A 170 7.17 5.88 0.57
N ASP A 171 6.85 7.12 0.22
CA ASP A 171 6.10 7.45 -0.99
C ASP A 171 6.81 8.58 -1.78
N HIS A 172 7.11 8.36 -3.06
CA HIS A 172 7.91 9.25 -3.90
C HIS A 172 9.27 9.59 -3.24
N VAL A 173 9.97 8.59 -2.73
CA VAL A 173 11.24 8.74 -2.00
C VAL A 173 12.43 8.35 -2.87
N SER A 174 13.48 9.17 -2.85
CA SER A 174 14.76 8.87 -3.52
C SER A 174 15.84 8.48 -2.51
N MET A 175 16.53 7.36 -2.76
CA MET A 175 17.69 6.90 -1.98
C MET A 175 18.52 5.87 -2.77
N SER A 176 19.75 5.56 -2.33
CA SER A 176 20.55 4.49 -2.95
C SER A 176 20.14 3.11 -2.45
N GLN A 177 20.43 2.07 -3.24
CA GLN A 177 20.24 0.65 -2.86
C GLN A 177 20.83 0.35 -1.46
N TYR A 178 22.09 0.74 -1.24
CA TYR A 178 22.76 0.52 0.05
C TYR A 178 22.04 1.23 1.20
N ALA A 179 21.56 2.46 0.98
CA ALA A 179 20.84 3.20 2.00
C ALA A 179 19.50 2.52 2.35
N PHE A 180 18.83 1.92 1.36
CA PHE A 180 17.57 1.20 1.55
C PHE A 180 17.80 -0.07 2.37
N GLU A 181 18.75 -0.91 1.96
CA GLU A 181 19.09 -2.15 2.67
C GLU A 181 19.56 -1.87 4.12
N ASN A 182 20.37 -0.83 4.31
CA ASN A 182 20.80 -0.38 5.63
C ASN A 182 19.61 0.12 6.49
N LEU A 183 18.66 0.84 5.88
CA LEU A 183 17.47 1.33 6.58
C LEU A 183 16.59 0.18 7.07
N ILE A 184 16.29 -0.80 6.21
CA ILE A 184 15.44 -1.94 6.55
C ILE A 184 16.11 -2.83 7.60
N SER A 185 17.40 -3.17 7.42
CA SER A 185 18.15 -3.98 8.40
C SER A 185 18.28 -3.31 9.77
N SER A 186 18.21 -1.98 9.83
CA SER A 186 18.23 -1.21 11.08
C SER A 186 16.87 -1.13 11.80
N CYS A 187 15.82 -1.73 11.24
CA CYS A 187 14.47 -1.77 11.78
C CYS A 187 14.04 -3.22 12.14
N PRO A 188 14.62 -3.85 13.18
CA PRO A 188 14.40 -5.28 13.48
C PRO A 188 12.96 -5.62 13.91
N LEU A 189 12.19 -4.63 14.39
CA LEU A 189 10.80 -4.80 14.82
C LEU A 189 9.78 -4.38 13.76
N LEU A 190 10.20 -4.19 12.50
CA LEU A 190 9.33 -3.74 11.42
C LEU A 190 8.26 -4.79 11.12
N GLU A 191 6.99 -4.40 11.26
CA GLU A 191 5.80 -5.23 11.03
C GLU A 191 5.09 -4.85 9.71
N ASN A 192 5.13 -3.57 9.32
CA ASN A 192 4.49 -3.05 8.10
C ASN A 192 5.48 -2.22 7.28
N LEU A 193 5.57 -2.50 5.97
CA LEU A 193 6.39 -1.77 5.03
C LEU A 193 5.58 -1.39 3.78
N THR A 194 5.48 -0.10 3.50
CA THR A 194 4.84 0.45 2.30
C THR A 194 5.87 1.22 1.49
N LEU A 195 6.04 0.84 0.23
CA LEU A 195 7.00 1.43 -0.71
C LEU A 195 6.27 1.86 -1.98
N THR A 196 6.11 3.17 -2.17
CA THR A 196 5.42 3.73 -3.34
C THR A 196 6.36 4.64 -4.13
N GLU A 197 6.49 4.39 -5.44
CA GLU A 197 7.25 5.21 -6.41
C GLU A 197 8.66 5.59 -5.89
N LEU A 198 9.46 4.58 -5.53
CA LEU A 198 10.85 4.80 -5.11
C LEU A 198 11.78 5.08 -6.30
N ASP A 199 12.80 5.91 -6.06
CA ASP A 199 13.84 6.24 -7.05
C ASP A 199 15.26 6.02 -6.48
N GLY A 200 16.21 5.80 -7.38
CA GLY A 200 17.63 5.59 -7.07
C GLY A 200 18.07 4.13 -6.97
N PHE A 201 17.14 3.18 -7.10
CA PHE A 201 17.43 1.75 -7.19
C PHE A 201 16.32 0.95 -7.87
N THR A 202 16.65 -0.25 -8.36
CA THR A 202 15.71 -1.12 -9.09
C THR A 202 15.54 -2.50 -8.46
N GLN A 203 16.34 -2.86 -7.46
CA GLN A 203 16.33 -4.19 -6.85
C GLN A 203 15.74 -4.11 -5.45
N ILE A 204 14.56 -4.67 -5.22
CA ILE A 204 13.91 -4.63 -3.90
C ILE A 204 14.35 -5.85 -3.11
N ASN A 205 15.36 -5.68 -2.25
CA ASN A 205 15.87 -6.73 -1.36
C ASN A 205 15.36 -6.48 0.06
N ILE A 206 14.45 -7.33 0.54
CA ILE A 206 13.84 -7.16 1.86
C ILE A 206 14.43 -8.18 2.82
N HIS A 207 15.10 -7.68 3.86
CA HIS A 207 15.58 -8.46 4.99
C HIS A 207 14.88 -7.98 6.28
N ALA A 208 13.70 -8.54 6.59
CA ALA A 208 12.89 -8.08 7.71
C ALA A 208 12.16 -9.25 8.42
N PRO A 209 12.72 -9.80 9.52
CA PRO A 209 12.22 -11.05 10.14
C PRO A 209 10.85 -10.98 10.79
N ASN A 210 10.40 -9.77 11.15
CA ASN A 210 9.09 -9.56 11.79
C ASN A 210 8.06 -8.93 10.84
N LEU A 211 8.39 -8.80 9.56
CA LEU A 211 7.52 -8.16 8.58
C LEU A 211 6.29 -9.03 8.32
N LYS A 212 5.11 -8.44 8.50
CA LYS A 212 3.80 -9.07 8.32
C LYS A 212 3.10 -8.56 7.07
N VAL A 213 3.16 -7.26 6.83
CA VAL A 213 2.48 -6.62 5.70
C VAL A 213 3.50 -5.90 4.85
N LEU A 214 3.48 -6.20 3.56
CA LEU A 214 4.28 -5.53 2.54
C LEU A 214 3.37 -4.98 1.45
N ASP A 215 3.49 -3.70 1.16
CA ASP A 215 2.82 -3.03 0.06
C ASP A 215 3.87 -2.34 -0.81
N ILE A 216 3.95 -2.72 -2.07
CA ILE A 216 4.88 -2.15 -3.05
C ILE A 216 4.09 -1.68 -4.26
N CYS A 217 4.27 -0.42 -4.63
CA CYS A 217 3.71 0.18 -5.83
C CYS A 217 4.79 0.98 -6.56
N GLY A 218 5.01 0.72 -7.85
CA GLY A 218 5.90 1.54 -8.67
C GLY A 218 6.76 0.73 -9.62
N LYS A 219 8.01 1.18 -9.83
CA LYS A 219 8.93 0.63 -10.84
C LYS A 219 10.12 -0.03 -10.18
N PHE A 220 10.35 -1.29 -10.48
CA PHE A 220 11.53 -2.05 -10.06
C PHE A 220 11.78 -3.19 -11.04
N GLU A 221 13.00 -3.70 -11.08
CA GLU A 221 13.44 -4.79 -11.96
C GLU A 221 13.30 -6.16 -11.31
N ASP A 222 13.57 -6.25 -10.00
CA ASP A 222 13.54 -7.52 -9.27
C ASP A 222 13.11 -7.30 -7.81
N ILE A 223 12.60 -8.37 -7.20
CA ILE A 223 12.25 -8.40 -5.78
C ILE A 223 12.68 -9.72 -5.16
N SER A 224 13.35 -9.63 -4.02
CA SER A 224 13.78 -10.78 -3.24
C SER A 224 13.44 -10.62 -1.76
N PHE A 225 13.13 -11.75 -1.14
CA PHE A 225 12.88 -11.85 0.29
C PHE A 225 14.01 -12.67 0.91
N ASP A 226 14.66 -12.11 1.92
CA ASP A 226 15.61 -12.80 2.77
C ASP A 226 15.13 -12.73 4.21
N ASN A 227 15.20 -13.84 4.95
CA ASN A 227 14.79 -13.90 6.36
C ASN A 227 13.44 -13.21 6.66
N THR A 228 12.43 -13.35 5.79
CA THR A 228 11.14 -12.65 5.89
C THR A 228 9.98 -13.64 6.07
N PHE A 229 10.07 -14.49 7.09
CA PHE A 229 9.18 -15.65 7.25
C PHE A 229 7.79 -15.36 7.84
N GLN A 230 7.59 -14.15 8.38
CA GLN A 230 6.32 -13.74 9.01
C GLN A 230 5.36 -13.02 8.07
N LEU A 231 5.68 -12.92 6.77
CA LEU A 231 4.83 -12.27 5.79
C LEU A 231 3.45 -12.93 5.72
N ASP A 232 2.45 -12.13 6.06
CA ASP A 232 1.04 -12.48 6.14
C ASP A 232 0.28 -11.98 4.91
N TYR A 233 0.55 -10.72 4.53
CA TYR A 233 -0.05 -10.06 3.38
C TYR A 233 1.00 -9.38 2.51
N VAL A 234 0.94 -9.63 1.20
CA VAL A 234 1.80 -9.00 0.21
C VAL A 234 0.94 -8.38 -0.88
N PHE A 235 1.10 -7.07 -1.08
CA PHE A 235 0.56 -6.32 -2.21
C PHE A 235 1.72 -5.85 -3.08
N VAL A 236 1.65 -6.14 -4.37
CA VAL A 236 2.64 -5.68 -5.35
C VAL A 236 1.93 -5.17 -6.59
N ASP A 237 2.15 -3.91 -6.92
CA ASP A 237 1.75 -3.26 -8.15
C ASP A 237 2.98 -2.77 -8.90
N LEU A 238 3.30 -3.43 -10.02
CA LEU A 238 4.38 -3.02 -10.90
C LEU A 238 3.83 -2.12 -12.00
N SER A 239 4.15 -0.83 -11.95
CA SER A 239 3.55 0.18 -12.84
C SER A 239 4.03 0.08 -14.28
N LEU A 240 5.25 -0.40 -14.53
CA LEU A 240 5.79 -0.64 -15.86
C LEU A 240 6.70 -1.88 -15.88
N TYR A 241 6.56 -2.71 -16.92
CA TYR A 241 7.51 -3.77 -17.21
C TYR A 241 8.40 -3.35 -18.38
N LEU A 242 9.67 -3.08 -18.07
CA LEU A 242 10.68 -2.85 -19.09
C LEU A 242 11.00 -4.22 -19.72
N ASN A 243 10.52 -4.46 -20.94
CA ASN A 243 10.94 -5.58 -21.77
C ASN A 243 12.45 -5.44 -22.06
N SER A 244 13.32 -5.85 -21.14
CA SER A 244 14.74 -5.98 -21.41
C SER A 244 14.97 -7.39 -21.95
N GLU A 245 14.77 -7.57 -23.26
CA GLU A 245 15.42 -8.66 -23.99
C GLU A 245 16.96 -8.66 -23.76
N SER A 246 17.52 -7.57 -23.21
CA SER A 246 18.91 -7.46 -22.76
C SER A 246 19.25 -8.13 -21.41
N ASN A 247 18.28 -8.45 -20.55
CA ASN A 247 18.59 -9.00 -19.21
C ASN A 247 18.58 -10.53 -19.13
N GLN A 248 18.35 -11.25 -20.23
CA GLN A 248 18.63 -12.69 -20.30
C GLN A 248 20.12 -13.02 -20.02
N SER A 249 20.99 -12.02 -20.01
CA SER A 249 22.43 -12.16 -19.77
C SER A 249 22.90 -11.85 -18.33
N ARG A 250 22.01 -11.46 -17.40
CA ARG A 250 22.42 -11.08 -16.03
C ARG A 250 21.49 -11.61 -14.96
N LEU A 251 21.51 -12.93 -14.77
CA LEU A 251 21.48 -13.57 -13.45
C LEU A 251 21.97 -15.00 -13.68
N HIS A 252 23.24 -15.23 -13.35
CA HIS A 252 23.78 -16.57 -13.20
C HIS A 252 22.91 -17.33 -12.18
N GLY A 253 22.05 -18.24 -12.66
CA GLY A 253 21.69 -19.45 -11.91
C GLY A 253 20.27 -19.62 -11.36
N SER A 254 19.30 -18.71 -11.55
CA SER A 254 17.92 -18.98 -11.10
C SER A 254 16.91 -19.12 -12.26
N PRO A 255 16.13 -20.22 -12.34
CA PRO A 255 15.39 -20.60 -13.56
C PRO A 255 14.01 -19.93 -13.73
N SER A 256 13.48 -19.19 -12.75
CA SER A 256 12.13 -18.60 -12.80
C SER A 256 11.90 -17.52 -11.73
N ASN A 257 11.46 -16.33 -12.14
CA ASN A 257 11.10 -15.24 -11.22
C ASN A 257 9.99 -15.66 -10.25
N LEU A 258 9.03 -16.45 -10.75
CA LEU A 258 7.96 -17.03 -9.94
C LEU A 258 8.51 -17.87 -8.78
N LEU A 259 9.47 -18.75 -9.07
CA LEU A 259 10.03 -19.63 -8.04
C LEU A 259 10.80 -18.85 -6.98
N ASN A 260 11.56 -17.84 -7.38
CA ASN A 260 12.28 -16.96 -6.47
C ASN A 260 11.32 -16.20 -5.55
N PHE A 261 10.24 -15.63 -6.11
CA PHE A 261 9.25 -14.87 -5.35
C PHE A 261 8.59 -15.73 -4.27
N PHE A 262 8.20 -16.96 -4.60
CA PHE A 262 7.53 -17.87 -3.67
C PHE A 262 8.47 -18.67 -2.76
N ALA A 263 9.80 -18.58 -2.95
CA ALA A 263 10.78 -19.37 -2.20
C ALA A 263 10.69 -19.18 -0.68
N HIS A 264 10.31 -17.99 -0.21
CA HIS A 264 10.23 -17.66 1.22
C HIS A 264 8.82 -17.25 1.69
N LEU A 265 7.78 -17.44 0.87
CA LEU A 265 6.40 -17.00 1.16
C LEU A 265 5.47 -18.15 1.59
N HIS A 266 5.93 -19.03 2.48
CA HIS A 266 5.17 -20.24 2.84
C HIS A 266 3.94 -20.00 3.71
N HIS A 267 3.92 -18.90 4.48
CA HIS A 267 2.87 -18.61 5.46
C HIS A 267 1.88 -17.53 5.03
N ILE A 268 2.00 -17.03 3.81
CA ILE A 268 1.18 -15.94 3.28
C ILE A 268 -0.32 -16.30 3.28
N HIS A 269 -1.15 -15.39 3.81
CA HIS A 269 -2.61 -15.53 3.84
C HIS A 269 -3.31 -14.74 2.73
N GLY A 270 -2.73 -13.59 2.33
CA GLY A 270 -3.25 -12.77 1.25
C GLY A 270 -2.16 -12.30 0.29
N LEU A 271 -2.44 -12.43 -1.00
CA LEU A 271 -1.53 -11.99 -2.07
C LEU A 271 -2.30 -11.18 -3.10
N VAL A 272 -1.81 -9.97 -3.39
CA VAL A 272 -2.33 -9.09 -4.43
C VAL A 272 -1.23 -8.79 -5.43
N ILE A 273 -1.46 -9.19 -6.68
CA ILE A 273 -0.54 -9.02 -7.79
C ILE A 273 -1.22 -8.14 -8.84
N ASN A 274 -0.76 -6.91 -8.96
CA ASN A 274 -1.31 -5.86 -9.82
C ASN A 274 -0.31 -5.37 -10.88
N GLY A 275 -0.82 -4.54 -11.79
CA GLY A 275 -0.05 -3.96 -12.88
C GLY A 275 0.60 -5.02 -13.78
N TYR A 276 1.89 -4.85 -14.05
CA TYR A 276 2.67 -5.78 -14.86
C TYR A 276 3.40 -6.85 -14.03
N PHE A 277 3.12 -6.97 -12.73
CA PHE A 277 3.91 -7.85 -11.87
C PHE A 277 3.72 -9.33 -12.20
N LEU A 278 2.51 -9.73 -12.63
CA LEU A 278 2.26 -11.08 -13.11
C LEU A 278 3.10 -11.43 -14.35
N LYS A 279 3.34 -10.45 -15.24
CA LYS A 279 4.20 -10.60 -16.41
C LYS A 279 5.66 -10.80 -16.02
N TYR A 280 6.12 -10.05 -15.03
CA TYR A 280 7.44 -10.24 -14.42
C TYR A 280 7.59 -11.64 -13.82
N LEU A 281 6.59 -12.14 -13.08
CA LEU A 281 6.62 -13.51 -12.53
C LEU A 281 6.61 -14.58 -13.63
N ALA A 282 5.94 -14.29 -14.75
CA ALA A 282 5.86 -15.16 -15.91
C ALA A 282 7.15 -15.20 -16.76
N ALA A 283 8.14 -14.37 -16.43
CA ALA A 283 9.45 -14.41 -17.07
C ALA A 283 10.24 -15.65 -16.61
N GLY A 284 10.68 -16.46 -17.58
CA GLY A 284 11.32 -17.75 -17.34
C GLY A 284 10.40 -18.95 -17.54
N ALA A 285 10.73 -20.07 -16.90
CA ALA A 285 9.92 -21.29 -16.92
C ALA A 285 8.78 -21.19 -15.91
N VAL A 286 7.55 -21.48 -16.35
CA VAL A 286 6.37 -21.53 -15.48
C VAL A 286 6.02 -22.99 -15.23
N PRO A 287 6.19 -23.51 -14.01
CA PRO A 287 5.80 -24.88 -13.69
C PRO A 287 4.28 -25.00 -13.62
N VAL A 288 3.78 -26.23 -13.69
CA VAL A 288 2.34 -26.53 -13.51
C VAL A 288 1.85 -26.19 -12.09
N LYS A 289 2.71 -26.42 -11.09
CA LYS A 289 2.52 -26.11 -9.66
C LYS A 289 3.83 -25.61 -9.07
N LEU A 290 3.72 -24.78 -8.04
CA LEU A 290 4.85 -24.37 -7.21
C LEU A 290 5.41 -25.60 -6.47
N PRO A 291 6.74 -25.69 -6.30
CA PRO A 291 7.38 -26.76 -5.53
C PRO A 291 6.84 -26.86 -4.10
N THR A 292 6.59 -25.70 -3.47
CA THR A 292 6.02 -25.60 -2.13
C THR A 292 4.63 -24.98 -2.22
N PRO A 293 3.57 -25.68 -1.80
CA PRO A 293 2.21 -25.15 -1.87
C PRO A 293 1.99 -24.03 -0.84
N CYS A 294 1.25 -23.00 -1.26
CA CYS A 294 0.81 -21.89 -0.42
C CYS A 294 -0.42 -22.31 0.40
N ILE A 295 -0.22 -23.18 1.39
CA ILE A 295 -1.31 -23.79 2.17
C ILE A 295 -2.12 -22.79 3.00
N ASN A 296 -1.53 -21.65 3.39
CA ASN A 296 -2.20 -20.64 4.20
C ASN A 296 -2.94 -19.60 3.35
N LEU A 297 -2.71 -19.57 2.03
CA LEU A 297 -3.27 -18.54 1.17
C LEU A 297 -4.79 -18.71 1.06
N THR A 298 -5.53 -17.71 1.55
CA THR A 298 -7.00 -17.70 1.55
C THR A 298 -7.59 -16.62 0.65
N TYR A 299 -6.82 -15.57 0.35
CA TYR A 299 -7.21 -14.46 -0.50
C TYR A 299 -6.16 -14.23 -1.58
N LEU A 300 -6.61 -14.15 -2.83
CA LEU A 300 -5.74 -13.93 -3.98
C LEU A 300 -6.38 -12.93 -4.94
N TRP A 301 -5.61 -11.92 -5.33
CA TRP A 301 -6.01 -10.96 -6.35
C TRP A 301 -4.96 -10.92 -7.47
N PHE A 302 -5.41 -11.02 -8.72
CA PHE A 302 -4.54 -10.88 -9.89
C PHE A 302 -5.05 -9.82 -10.86
N SER A 303 -4.11 -9.11 -11.47
CA SER A 303 -4.31 -8.39 -12.71
C SER A 303 -3.72 -9.23 -13.86
N ILE A 304 -4.57 -9.75 -14.76
CA ILE A 304 -4.19 -10.73 -15.78
C ILE A 304 -4.40 -10.14 -17.17
N ASN A 305 -3.37 -10.17 -18.03
CA ASN A 305 -3.55 -9.96 -19.46
C ASN A 305 -4.00 -11.28 -20.13
N PHE A 306 -5.29 -11.39 -20.47
CA PHE A 306 -5.84 -12.59 -21.10
C PHE A 306 -5.43 -12.81 -22.57
N TYR A 307 -4.60 -11.92 -23.13
CA TYR A 307 -3.90 -12.16 -24.40
C TYR A 307 -2.50 -12.76 -24.22
N ASP A 308 -1.94 -12.74 -23.00
CA ASP A 308 -0.63 -13.30 -22.68
C ASP A 308 -0.79 -14.68 -22.02
N PHE A 309 -0.44 -15.72 -22.79
CA PHE A 309 -0.50 -17.10 -22.34
C PHE A 309 0.36 -17.38 -21.11
N LYS A 310 1.52 -16.72 -20.99
CA LYS A 310 2.40 -16.94 -19.85
C LYS A 310 1.80 -16.34 -18.57
N GLU A 311 1.17 -15.17 -18.64
CA GLU A 311 0.45 -14.59 -17.48
C GLU A 311 -0.67 -15.52 -16.99
N ILE A 312 -1.50 -16.04 -17.91
CA ILE A 312 -2.58 -16.99 -17.58
C ILE A 312 -2.00 -18.27 -16.93
N SER A 313 -0.93 -18.82 -17.50
CA SER A 313 -0.27 -20.02 -17.00
C SER A 313 0.32 -19.79 -15.60
N THR A 314 0.92 -18.63 -15.35
CA THR A 314 1.46 -18.24 -14.05
C THR A 314 0.36 -18.11 -13.01
N ALA A 315 -0.77 -17.45 -13.34
CA ALA A 315 -1.91 -17.37 -12.45
C ALA A 315 -2.44 -18.77 -12.09
N LEU A 316 -2.59 -19.66 -13.09
CA LEU A 316 -2.99 -21.05 -12.88
C LEU A 316 -2.00 -21.83 -12.02
N CYS A 317 -0.69 -21.64 -12.19
CA CYS A 317 0.32 -22.25 -11.35
C CYS A 317 0.11 -21.90 -9.86
N VAL A 318 -0.10 -20.61 -9.56
CA VAL A 318 -0.35 -20.15 -8.19
C VAL A 318 -1.68 -20.71 -7.67
N PHE A 319 -2.75 -20.69 -8.48
CA PHE A 319 -4.06 -21.25 -8.10
C PHE A 319 -3.97 -22.74 -7.75
N ARG A 320 -3.28 -23.52 -8.59
CA ARG A 320 -3.07 -24.96 -8.39
C ARG A 320 -2.26 -25.30 -7.14
N SER A 321 -1.51 -24.32 -6.64
CA SER A 321 -0.63 -24.44 -5.48
C SER A 321 -1.27 -23.87 -4.22
N SER A 322 -2.52 -23.40 -4.29
CA SER A 322 -3.24 -22.71 -3.20
C SER A 322 -4.49 -23.50 -2.77
N PRO A 323 -4.32 -24.66 -2.08
CA PRO A 323 -5.42 -25.60 -1.82
C PRO A 323 -6.53 -25.05 -0.89
N ASN A 324 -6.22 -24.04 -0.08
CA ASN A 324 -7.14 -23.44 0.89
C ASN A 324 -7.69 -22.07 0.46
N LEU A 325 -7.51 -21.70 -0.80
CA LEU A 325 -8.00 -20.44 -1.34
C LEU A 325 -9.52 -20.34 -1.18
N LYS A 326 -10.02 -19.24 -0.59
CA LYS A 326 -11.44 -18.98 -0.33
C LYS A 326 -12.00 -17.90 -1.24
N GLU A 327 -11.21 -16.87 -1.47
CA GLU A 327 -11.59 -15.69 -2.25
C GLU A 327 -10.57 -15.44 -3.36
N LEU A 328 -11.07 -15.29 -4.57
CA LEU A 328 -10.30 -15.04 -5.78
C LEU A 328 -10.86 -13.80 -6.49
N ASN A 329 -10.06 -12.75 -6.61
CA ASN A 329 -10.40 -11.58 -7.40
C ASN A 329 -9.47 -11.45 -8.61
N ILE A 330 -10.03 -11.11 -9.76
CA ILE A 330 -9.30 -10.99 -11.02
C ILE A 330 -9.70 -9.69 -11.70
N PHE A 331 -8.71 -8.92 -12.11
CA PHE A 331 -8.87 -7.80 -13.02
C PHE A 331 -8.31 -8.20 -14.39
N ALA A 332 -9.16 -8.21 -15.41
CA ALA A 332 -8.74 -8.44 -16.78
C ALA A 332 -8.12 -7.15 -17.35
N LYS A 333 -6.80 -7.17 -17.58
CA LYS A 333 -6.06 -6.06 -18.17
C LYS A 333 -6.25 -6.05 -19.68
N HIS A 334 -6.45 -4.85 -20.23
CA HIS A 334 -6.50 -4.63 -21.67
C HIS A 334 -5.23 -3.94 -22.15
N GLU A 335 -4.18 -4.72 -22.37
CA GLU A 335 -2.98 -4.24 -23.06
C GLU A 335 -3.18 -4.39 -24.58
N LYS A 336 -2.68 -3.44 -25.37
CA LYS A 336 -2.62 -3.62 -26.83
C LYS A 336 -1.76 -4.86 -27.11
N LYS A 337 -2.28 -5.77 -27.93
CA LYS A 337 -1.59 -7.00 -28.35
C LYS A 337 -0.14 -6.68 -28.74
N THR A 338 0.82 -7.00 -27.88
CA THR A 338 2.22 -7.01 -28.28
C THR A 338 2.31 -8.07 -29.36
N ILE A 339 2.69 -7.68 -30.59
CA ILE A 339 2.89 -8.60 -31.71
C ILE A 339 4.17 -9.38 -31.42
N VAL A 340 4.14 -10.27 -30.43
CA VAL A 340 5.08 -11.36 -30.32
C VAL A 340 4.31 -12.54 -30.89
N LEU A 341 4.81 -13.07 -32.00
CA LEU A 341 4.33 -14.32 -32.58
C LEU A 341 4.35 -15.37 -31.46
N ALA A 342 3.20 -15.60 -30.82
CA ALA A 342 3.02 -16.77 -29.99
C ALA A 342 3.39 -17.96 -30.90
N PRO A 343 4.33 -18.83 -30.49
CA PRO A 343 4.55 -20.06 -31.22
C PRO A 343 3.18 -20.71 -31.39
N ALA A 344 2.78 -20.93 -32.64
CA ALA A 344 1.71 -21.86 -32.93
C ALA A 344 1.97 -23.14 -32.11
N PHE A 345 0.91 -23.77 -31.59
CA PHE A 345 0.92 -25.07 -30.88
C PHE A 345 0.88 -25.12 -29.34
N PHE A 346 0.32 -24.13 -28.63
CA PHE A 346 -0.21 -24.43 -27.29
C PHE A 346 -1.74 -24.52 -27.33
N CYS A 347 -2.26 -25.74 -27.17
CA CYS A 347 -3.68 -25.98 -27.09
C CYS A 347 -4.18 -25.46 -25.73
N TRP A 348 -5.06 -24.46 -25.76
CA TRP A 348 -5.70 -23.89 -24.56
C TRP A 348 -6.40 -24.95 -23.72
N GLU A 349 -6.89 -26.01 -24.39
CA GLU A 349 -7.62 -27.11 -23.76
C GLU A 349 -6.70 -27.90 -22.80
N ASP A 350 -5.44 -28.13 -23.16
CA ASP A 350 -4.52 -28.96 -22.36
C ASP A 350 -4.22 -28.36 -20.98
N ILE A 351 -4.14 -27.03 -20.87
CA ILE A 351 -3.94 -26.38 -19.58
C ILE A 351 -5.17 -26.60 -18.70
N PHE A 352 -6.38 -26.36 -19.20
CA PHE A 352 -7.58 -26.44 -18.37
C PHE A 352 -8.05 -27.88 -18.10
N LEU A 353 -7.47 -28.88 -18.78
CA LEU A 353 -7.78 -30.30 -18.62
C LEU A 353 -7.07 -30.98 -17.44
N GLU A 354 -6.00 -30.40 -16.89
CA GLU A 354 -5.34 -31.01 -15.73
C GLU A 354 -6.21 -30.90 -14.45
N PRO A 355 -6.65 -32.05 -13.87
CA PRO A 355 -7.55 -32.06 -12.74
C PRO A 355 -6.83 -31.60 -11.47
N SER A 356 -6.89 -30.31 -11.22
CA SER A 356 -6.36 -29.67 -10.02
C SER A 356 -7.50 -28.94 -9.34
N MET A 357 -8.00 -29.55 -8.27
CA MET A 357 -9.28 -29.22 -7.68
C MET A 357 -9.23 -27.89 -6.90
N LEU A 358 -9.95 -26.87 -7.36
CA LEU A 358 -10.22 -25.63 -6.60
C LEU A 358 -11.26 -25.91 -5.51
N THR A 359 -10.94 -26.81 -4.58
CA THR A 359 -11.94 -27.41 -3.67
C THR A 359 -12.56 -26.43 -2.68
N ARG A 360 -11.93 -25.30 -2.40
CA ARG A 360 -12.28 -24.41 -1.28
C ARG A 360 -12.68 -22.99 -1.67
N VAL A 361 -12.61 -22.65 -2.96
CA VAL A 361 -12.97 -21.31 -3.46
C VAL A 361 -14.47 -21.11 -3.33
N ARG A 362 -14.87 -20.08 -2.58
CA ARG A 362 -16.27 -19.72 -2.29
C ARG A 362 -16.70 -18.46 -3.03
N HIS A 363 -15.79 -17.50 -3.14
CA HIS A 363 -16.05 -16.20 -3.74
C HIS A 363 -15.09 -15.95 -4.89
N VAL A 364 -15.65 -15.62 -6.06
CA VAL A 364 -14.88 -15.18 -7.21
C VAL A 364 -15.37 -13.80 -7.64
N GLY A 365 -14.49 -12.83 -7.76
CA GLY A 365 -14.74 -11.54 -8.40
C GLY A 365 -13.93 -11.42 -9.69
N ILE A 366 -14.56 -11.01 -10.79
CA ILE A 366 -13.88 -10.78 -12.05
C ILE A 366 -14.33 -9.44 -12.62
N GLU A 367 -13.39 -8.53 -12.81
CA GLU A 367 -13.63 -7.18 -13.32
C GLU A 367 -12.90 -6.94 -14.65
N GLY A 368 -13.42 -6.04 -15.48
CA GLY A 368 -12.76 -5.60 -16.71
C GLY A 368 -12.84 -6.59 -17.87
N ILE A 369 -13.81 -7.50 -17.89
CA ILE A 369 -13.89 -8.54 -18.95
C ILE A 369 -14.36 -7.93 -20.28
N SER A 370 -13.68 -8.29 -21.38
CA SER A 370 -14.01 -7.84 -22.75
C SER A 370 -14.84 -8.85 -23.57
N GLY A 371 -15.01 -10.08 -23.06
CA GLY A 371 -15.74 -11.16 -23.70
C GLY A 371 -14.91 -11.96 -24.70
N ILE A 372 -13.57 -11.93 -24.61
CA ILE A 372 -12.73 -12.75 -25.47
C ILE A 372 -12.74 -14.23 -25.04
N LYS A 373 -12.42 -15.12 -25.98
CA LYS A 373 -12.47 -16.57 -25.76
C LYS A 373 -11.64 -17.02 -24.54
N SER A 374 -10.45 -16.45 -24.35
CA SER A 374 -9.57 -16.80 -23.23
C SER A 374 -10.13 -16.45 -21.86
N GLU A 375 -10.79 -15.29 -21.73
CA GLU A 375 -11.52 -14.89 -20.52
C GLU A 375 -12.67 -15.87 -20.23
N LEU A 376 -13.45 -16.20 -21.27
CA LEU A 376 -14.58 -17.12 -21.19
C LEU A 376 -14.16 -18.54 -20.80
N ASP A 377 -13.10 -19.07 -21.42
CA ASP A 377 -12.55 -20.39 -21.12
C ASP A 377 -12.01 -20.44 -19.69
N PHE A 378 -11.38 -19.35 -19.21
CA PHE A 378 -10.92 -19.24 -17.85
C PHE A 378 -12.08 -19.21 -16.84
N MET A 379 -13.14 -18.43 -17.10
CA MET A 379 -14.35 -18.42 -16.28
C MET A 379 -15.04 -19.79 -16.25
N ARG A 380 -15.12 -20.46 -17.40
CA ARG A 380 -15.64 -21.82 -17.52
C ARG A 380 -14.82 -22.80 -16.69
N PHE A 381 -13.49 -22.70 -16.73
CA PHE A 381 -12.60 -23.51 -15.91
C PHE A 381 -12.89 -23.32 -14.41
N LEU A 382 -13.02 -22.07 -13.94
CA LEU A 382 -13.34 -21.77 -12.54
C LEU A 382 -14.68 -22.39 -12.11
N LEU A 383 -15.73 -22.24 -12.92
CA LEU A 383 -17.06 -22.81 -12.64
C LEU A 383 -17.07 -24.34 -12.61
N LEU A 384 -16.29 -24.98 -13.49
CA LEU A 384 -16.19 -26.44 -13.58
C LEU A 384 -15.37 -27.06 -12.45
N HIS A 385 -14.43 -26.33 -11.85
CA HIS A 385 -13.48 -26.89 -10.89
C HIS A 385 -13.64 -26.37 -9.45
N SER A 386 -14.63 -25.52 -9.19
CA SER A 386 -14.94 -24.96 -7.86
C SER A 386 -16.25 -25.54 -7.29
N PRO A 387 -16.22 -26.72 -6.64
CA PRO A 387 -17.43 -27.42 -6.19
C PRO A 387 -18.13 -26.77 -5.00
N VAL A 388 -17.46 -25.89 -4.24
CA VAL A 388 -18.03 -25.16 -3.10
C VAL A 388 -18.23 -23.67 -3.39
N LEU A 389 -18.20 -23.28 -4.66
CA LEU A 389 -18.40 -21.89 -5.07
C LEU A 389 -19.79 -21.41 -4.63
N GLU A 390 -19.84 -20.35 -3.85
CA GLU A 390 -21.07 -19.72 -3.36
C GLU A 390 -21.47 -18.58 -4.31
N LYS A 391 -20.51 -17.75 -4.74
CA LYS A 391 -20.79 -16.58 -5.57
C LYS A 391 -19.66 -16.26 -6.53
N MET A 392 -20.00 -16.02 -7.80
CA MET A 392 -19.13 -15.44 -8.83
C MET A 392 -19.70 -14.11 -9.28
N ARG A 393 -18.97 -13.01 -9.08
CA ARG A 393 -19.32 -11.67 -9.55
C ARG A 393 -18.55 -11.37 -10.82
N VAL A 394 -19.25 -10.98 -11.88
CA VAL A 394 -18.63 -10.59 -13.15
C VAL A 394 -19.04 -9.16 -13.46
N LYS A 395 -18.05 -8.28 -13.56
CA LYS A 395 -18.21 -6.88 -13.97
C LYS A 395 -17.49 -6.67 -15.31
N PRO A 396 -18.22 -6.62 -16.43
CA PRO A 396 -17.64 -6.43 -17.75
C PRO A 396 -17.03 -5.03 -17.91
N ASN A 397 -16.17 -4.87 -18.91
CA ASN A 397 -15.85 -3.56 -19.46
C ASN A 397 -16.97 -3.12 -20.44
N PHE A 398 -17.00 -1.83 -20.82
CA PHE A 398 -18.06 -1.22 -21.64
C PHE A 398 -18.47 -2.08 -22.86
N ASN A 399 -19.77 -2.13 -23.17
CA ASN A 399 -20.38 -2.69 -24.40
C ASN A 399 -20.41 -4.22 -24.63
N VAL A 400 -20.08 -5.07 -23.64
CA VAL A 400 -20.06 -6.55 -23.83
C VAL A 400 -21.38 -7.26 -23.40
N GLY A 401 -22.19 -6.56 -22.61
CA GLY A 401 -23.55 -6.87 -22.11
C GLY A 401 -24.16 -8.25 -22.38
N SER A 402 -24.88 -8.37 -23.50
CA SER A 402 -25.87 -9.43 -23.70
C SER A 402 -25.28 -10.78 -24.09
N LYS A 403 -24.21 -10.79 -24.92
CA LYS A 403 -23.61 -12.03 -25.42
C LYS A 403 -22.84 -12.76 -24.32
N LEU A 404 -22.00 -12.04 -23.57
CA LEU A 404 -21.23 -12.59 -22.45
C LEU A 404 -22.14 -13.19 -21.37
N MET A 405 -23.21 -12.49 -21.00
CA MET A 405 -24.22 -13.01 -20.09
C MET A 405 -24.80 -14.34 -20.59
N SER A 406 -25.21 -14.40 -21.87
CA SER A 406 -25.83 -15.60 -22.44
C SER A 406 -24.90 -16.82 -22.43
N GLU A 407 -23.59 -16.61 -22.60
CA GLU A 407 -22.59 -17.67 -22.56
C GLU A 407 -22.31 -18.12 -21.12
N LEU A 408 -22.17 -17.19 -20.17
CA LEU A 408 -21.96 -17.51 -18.75
C LEU A 408 -23.10 -18.35 -18.16
N LEU A 409 -24.35 -18.06 -18.56
CA LEU A 409 -25.52 -18.84 -18.13
C LEU A 409 -25.52 -20.28 -18.67
N ARG A 410 -24.83 -20.55 -19.79
CA ARG A 410 -24.74 -21.88 -20.41
C ARG A 410 -23.63 -22.75 -19.81
N PHE A 411 -22.71 -22.17 -19.04
CA PHE A 411 -21.61 -22.93 -18.45
C PHE A 411 -22.11 -23.89 -17.36
N LYS A 412 -21.67 -25.14 -17.47
CA LYS A 412 -21.85 -26.13 -16.41
C LYS A 412 -21.10 -25.69 -15.15
N ARG A 413 -21.68 -25.95 -13.99
CA ARG A 413 -21.14 -25.57 -12.68
C ARG A 413 -20.91 -26.84 -11.85
N ALA A 414 -19.79 -26.92 -11.15
CA ALA A 414 -19.56 -27.99 -10.18
C ALA A 414 -20.35 -27.75 -8.89
N SER A 415 -20.47 -26.49 -8.46
CA SER A 415 -21.31 -26.12 -7.31
C SER A 415 -22.76 -25.94 -7.74
N ALA A 416 -23.66 -26.65 -7.05
CA ALA A 416 -25.11 -26.46 -7.20
C ALA A 416 -25.62 -25.16 -6.55
N GLN A 417 -24.84 -24.56 -5.65
CA GLN A 417 -25.20 -23.34 -4.91
C GLN A 417 -24.61 -22.07 -5.54
N ALA A 418 -23.76 -22.21 -6.55
CA ALA A 418 -23.05 -21.07 -7.16
C ALA A 418 -24.02 -20.08 -7.80
N GLU A 419 -24.10 -18.88 -7.21
CA GLU A 419 -24.75 -17.71 -7.79
C GLU A 419 -23.78 -16.99 -8.73
N VAL A 420 -24.15 -16.82 -10.00
CA VAL A 420 -23.38 -15.98 -10.95
C VAL A 420 -24.09 -14.64 -11.05
N VAL A 421 -23.49 -13.61 -10.46
CA VAL A 421 -24.00 -12.24 -10.46
C VAL A 421 -23.26 -11.43 -11.50
N TYR A 422 -23.99 -10.98 -12.50
CA TYR A 422 -23.48 -10.05 -13.50
C TYR A 422 -23.82 -8.62 -13.07
N LEU A 423 -22.79 -7.82 -12.81
CA LEU A 423 -22.93 -6.42 -12.45
C LEU A 423 -22.92 -5.60 -13.74
N GLY A 424 -24.09 -5.49 -14.38
CA GLY A 424 -24.28 -4.54 -15.48
C GLY A 424 -24.23 -3.11 -14.96
N GLU A 425 -23.79 -2.16 -15.79
CA GLU A 425 -23.97 -0.75 -15.46
C GLU A 425 -25.48 -0.43 -15.43
N VAL A 426 -25.94 0.11 -14.31
CA VAL A 426 -27.23 0.81 -14.25
C VAL A 426 -27.00 2.14 -14.94
N TYR A 427 -27.43 2.24 -16.21
CA TYR A 427 -27.55 3.53 -16.87
C TYR A 427 -28.53 4.40 -16.06
N TRP A 428 -28.07 5.54 -15.55
CA TRP A 428 -28.94 6.64 -15.10
C TRP A 428 -29.16 7.60 -16.25
#